data_AF-A0A2N1JF60-F1
#
_entry.id   AF-A0A2N1JF60-F1
#
_cell.length_a   1.000
_cell.length_b   1.000
_cell.length_c   1.000
_cell.angle_alpha   90.00
_cell.angle_beta   90.00
_cell.angle_gamma   90.00
#
_symmetry.space_group_name_H-M   'P 1'
#
loop_
_entity.id
_entity.type
_entity.pdbx_description
1 polymer ?
#
loop_
_entity_poly.entity_id
_entity_poly.type
_entity_poly.pdbx_seq_one_letter_code
_entity_poly.pdbx_strand_id
1 'polypeptide(L)'
;MSAPAAVPNTDNARTAVDKLLGVFRYVPESNQLAHVVRFLSTWAGTDKFLMVTQYSSKMLVGILLFLHGMRKRFNMTTSKTASGADKLTRLAGVVGDARILFRIWSVLPMIQWLCSIERKAPQNKLLLNIERLQGLSMILYCPLEAVAYLAMHNILDISPATQGKIWGHCMKFWLLYVFLQFAHIFEDHRLLRKRAKALERSRGHPLPAPKSTAIDSAVPHTKEQQETRRIFGYTWATCRPLSIGLRLTA
;
A
#
# COMPACT_ATOMS: atom_id res chain seq x y z
N MET A 1 70.98 -6.26 -17.46
CA MET A 1 70.13 -7.47 -17.52
C MET A 1 69.62 -7.76 -16.12
N SER A 2 68.38 -7.37 -15.83
CA SER A 2 67.64 -7.87 -14.67
C SER A 2 66.24 -8.16 -15.17
N ALA A 3 65.91 -9.45 -15.26
CA ALA A 3 64.62 -9.92 -15.72
C ALA A 3 63.51 -9.47 -14.74
N PRO A 4 62.30 -9.12 -15.21
CA PRO A 4 61.16 -8.95 -14.32
C PRO A 4 60.79 -10.30 -13.70
N ALA A 5 60.74 -10.34 -12.36
CA ALA A 5 60.35 -11.50 -11.59
C ALA A 5 58.92 -11.92 -11.95
N ALA A 6 58.76 -13.15 -12.45
CA ALA A 6 57.47 -13.77 -12.68
C ALA A 6 56.92 -14.34 -11.37
N VAL A 7 55.80 -13.82 -10.86
CA VAL A 7 55.00 -14.44 -9.79
C VAL A 7 53.55 -13.97 -9.91
N PRO A 8 52.52 -14.82 -9.74
CA PRO A 8 52.37 -16.20 -10.21
C PRO A 8 51.07 -16.37 -11.01
N ASN A 9 51.01 -17.36 -11.89
CA ASN A 9 49.77 -17.81 -12.52
C ASN A 9 48.88 -18.49 -11.46
N THR A 10 47.88 -17.79 -10.92
CA THR A 10 46.93 -18.30 -9.91
C THR A 10 45.75 -19.08 -10.51
N ASP A 11 45.86 -19.59 -11.74
CA ASP A 11 44.78 -20.37 -12.37
C ASP A 11 44.68 -21.83 -11.89
N ASN A 12 45.65 -22.34 -11.13
CA ASN A 12 45.72 -23.77 -10.78
C ASN A 12 45.53 -24.04 -9.28
N ALA A 13 44.29 -23.85 -8.81
CA ALA A 13 43.58 -24.71 -7.84
C ALA A 13 42.33 -23.97 -7.35
N ARG A 14 41.30 -23.85 -8.20
CA ARG A 14 39.98 -23.40 -7.74
C ARG A 14 39.45 -24.47 -6.78
N THR A 15 39.59 -24.22 -5.49
CA THR A 15 39.12 -25.11 -4.42
C THR A 15 37.63 -25.38 -4.65
N ALA A 16 37.11 -26.56 -4.27
CA ALA A 16 35.66 -26.82 -4.32
C ALA A 16 34.86 -25.72 -3.60
N VAL A 17 35.47 -25.12 -2.59
CA VAL A 17 35.02 -23.93 -1.86
C VAL A 17 34.85 -22.71 -2.77
N ASP A 18 35.76 -22.40 -3.69
CA ASP A 18 35.61 -21.26 -4.62
C ASP A 18 34.52 -21.50 -5.67
N LYS A 19 34.29 -22.76 -6.05
CA LYS A 19 33.15 -23.12 -6.91
C LYS A 19 31.81 -23.04 -6.17
N LEU A 20 31.79 -23.37 -4.88
CA LEU A 20 30.61 -23.33 -4.03
C LEU A 20 30.26 -21.91 -3.56
N LEU A 21 31.28 -21.12 -3.18
CA LEU A 21 31.12 -19.75 -2.66
C LEU A 21 31.13 -18.71 -3.79
N GLY A 22 31.73 -19.01 -4.94
CA GLY A 22 31.79 -18.13 -6.11
C GLY A 22 30.56 -18.14 -7.00
N VAL A 23 29.46 -18.79 -6.59
CA VAL A 23 28.20 -18.86 -7.36
C VAL A 23 27.65 -17.47 -7.69
N PHE A 24 27.86 -16.48 -6.81
CA PHE A 24 27.43 -15.10 -7.02
C PHE A 24 28.30 -14.32 -8.02
N ARG A 25 29.45 -14.86 -8.44
CA ARG A 25 30.32 -14.22 -9.45
C ARG A 25 29.67 -14.13 -10.84
N TYR A 26 28.72 -15.01 -11.13
CA TYR A 26 27.98 -15.02 -12.40
C TYR A 26 26.68 -14.21 -12.35
N VAL A 27 26.33 -13.65 -11.19
CA VAL A 27 25.13 -12.81 -11.05
C VAL A 27 25.53 -11.38 -11.42
N PRO A 28 25.07 -10.84 -12.56
CA PRO A 28 25.36 -9.45 -12.89
C PRO A 28 24.71 -8.53 -11.86
N GLU A 29 25.42 -7.47 -11.46
CA GLU A 29 24.86 -6.44 -10.59
C GLU A 29 23.66 -5.79 -11.29
N SER A 30 22.46 -6.14 -10.84
CA SER A 30 21.23 -5.60 -11.42
C SER A 30 20.80 -4.35 -10.67
N ASN A 31 20.56 -3.26 -11.40
CA ASN A 31 20.01 -2.02 -10.85
C ASN A 31 18.68 -2.26 -10.10
N GLN A 32 17.89 -3.25 -10.54
CA GLN A 32 16.63 -3.61 -9.90
C GLN A 32 16.83 -4.21 -8.51
N LEU A 33 17.81 -5.10 -8.33
CA LEU A 33 18.14 -5.66 -7.02
C LEU A 33 18.62 -4.56 -6.07
N ALA A 34 19.45 -3.63 -6.56
CA ALA A 34 19.90 -2.48 -5.76
C ALA A 34 18.72 -1.59 -5.31
N HIS A 35 17.73 -1.35 -6.19
CA HIS A 35 16.52 -0.62 -5.83
C HIS A 35 15.67 -1.35 -4.78
N VAL A 36 15.48 -2.66 -4.92
CA VAL A 36 14.71 -3.48 -3.96
C VAL A 36 15.41 -3.52 -2.61
N VAL A 37 16.72 -3.72 -2.58
CA VAL A 37 17.52 -3.68 -1.35
C VAL A 37 17.37 -2.31 -0.70
N ARG A 38 17.55 -1.21 -1.45
CA ARG A 38 17.38 0.15 -0.90
C ARG A 38 15.98 0.36 -0.34
N PHE A 39 14.94 -0.12 -1.01
CA PHE A 39 13.56 -0.01 -0.55
C PHE A 39 13.34 -0.80 0.74
N LEU A 40 13.71 -2.08 0.76
CA LEU A 40 13.54 -2.96 1.93
C LEU A 40 14.42 -2.54 3.11
N SER A 41 15.62 -2.01 2.87
CA SER A 41 16.47 -1.47 3.93
C SER A 41 15.87 -0.23 4.59
N THR A 42 14.90 0.44 3.99
CA THR A 42 14.14 1.49 4.69
C THR A 42 13.07 0.89 5.58
N TRP A 43 12.94 1.45 6.79
CA TRP A 43 11.91 1.07 7.76
C TRP A 43 10.49 1.11 7.16
N ALA A 44 10.18 2.20 6.45
CA ALA A 44 8.88 2.39 5.81
C ALA A 44 8.66 1.45 4.62
N GLY A 45 9.71 1.11 3.88
CA GLY A 45 9.61 0.19 2.75
C GLY A 45 9.32 -1.25 3.20
N THR A 46 10.02 -1.71 4.24
CA THR A 46 9.75 -3.02 4.83
C THR A 46 8.35 -3.12 5.44
N ASP A 47 7.87 -2.13 6.21
CA ASP A 47 6.49 -2.19 6.74
C ASP A 47 5.45 -2.26 5.61
N LYS A 48 5.62 -1.48 4.53
CA LYS A 48 4.72 -1.55 3.37
C LYS A 48 4.77 -2.92 2.68
N PHE A 49 5.94 -3.52 2.53
CA PHE A 49 6.08 -4.86 1.95
C PHE A 49 5.39 -5.92 2.82
N LEU A 50 5.58 -5.86 4.14
CA LEU A 50 4.90 -6.74 5.09
C LEU A 50 3.39 -6.51 5.07
N MET A 51 2.94 -5.27 4.93
CA MET A 51 1.55 -4.90 4.78
C MET A 51 0.92 -5.58 3.56
N VAL A 52 1.54 -5.44 2.39
CA VAL A 52 1.09 -6.10 1.15
C VAL A 52 1.06 -7.61 1.34
N THR A 53 2.10 -8.20 1.94
CA THR A 53 2.17 -9.64 2.19
C THR A 53 1.04 -10.12 3.10
N GLN A 54 0.76 -9.40 4.19
CA GLN A 54 -0.29 -9.73 5.14
C GLN A 54 -1.68 -9.68 4.50
N TYR A 55 -2.00 -8.58 3.81
CA TYR A 55 -3.31 -8.40 3.20
C TYR A 55 -3.50 -9.32 1.98
N SER A 56 -2.46 -9.53 1.18
CA SER A 56 -2.51 -10.50 0.07
C SER A 56 -2.73 -11.92 0.57
N SER A 57 -2.09 -12.29 1.69
CA SER A 57 -2.31 -13.62 2.29
C SER A 57 -3.75 -13.80 2.76
N LYS A 58 -4.34 -12.80 3.44
CA LYS A 58 -5.76 -12.84 3.85
C LYS A 58 -6.71 -12.86 2.65
N MET A 59 -6.38 -12.10 1.60
CA MET A 59 -7.15 -12.11 0.35
C MET A 59 -7.13 -13.49 -0.30
N LEU A 60 -5.94 -14.11 -0.41
CA LEU A 60 -5.79 -15.47 -0.94
C LEU A 60 -6.58 -16.48 -0.11
N VAL A 61 -6.53 -16.41 1.23
CA VAL A 61 -7.35 -17.28 2.10
C VAL A 61 -8.84 -17.10 1.77
N GLY A 62 -9.32 -15.86 1.65
CA GLY A 62 -10.71 -15.57 1.27
C GLY A 62 -11.08 -16.17 -0.09
N ILE A 63 -10.22 -16.02 -1.10
CA ILE A 63 -10.41 -16.61 -2.44
C ILE A 63 -10.42 -18.14 -2.37
N LEU A 64 -9.51 -18.77 -1.63
CA LEU A 64 -9.45 -20.22 -1.48
C LEU A 64 -10.72 -20.77 -0.81
N LEU A 65 -11.20 -20.09 0.24
CA LEU A 65 -12.45 -20.45 0.92
C LEU A 65 -13.67 -20.24 0.03
N PHE A 66 -13.71 -19.15 -0.73
CA PHE A 66 -14.77 -18.88 -1.70
C PHE A 66 -14.81 -19.95 -2.81
N LEU A 67 -13.66 -20.28 -3.39
CA LEU A 67 -13.53 -21.34 -4.39
C LEU A 67 -13.91 -22.71 -3.81
N HIS A 68 -13.57 -22.99 -2.54
CA HIS A 68 -14.01 -24.21 -1.86
C HIS A 68 -15.53 -24.23 -1.68
N GLY A 69 -16.14 -23.12 -1.26
CA GLY A 69 -17.59 -22.98 -1.16
C GLY A 69 -18.30 -23.17 -2.50
N MET A 70 -17.75 -22.64 -3.58
CA MET A 70 -18.25 -22.88 -4.95
C MET A 70 -18.11 -24.35 -5.34
N ARG A 71 -16.93 -24.97 -5.15
CA ARG A 71 -16.71 -26.39 -5.50
C ARG A 71 -17.60 -27.33 -4.72
N LYS A 72 -17.89 -27.02 -3.46
CA LYS A 72 -18.85 -27.75 -2.63
C LYS A 72 -20.28 -27.66 -3.19
N ARG A 73 -20.68 -26.51 -3.75
CA ARG A 73 -21.97 -26.36 -4.45
C ARG A 73 -22.04 -27.16 -5.76
N PHE A 74 -20.91 -27.42 -6.40
CA PHE A 74 -20.81 -28.22 -7.63
C PHE A 74 -20.45 -29.70 -7.39
N ASN A 75 -20.55 -30.21 -6.16
CA ASN A 75 -20.29 -31.61 -5.79
C ASN A 75 -18.93 -32.18 -6.26
N MET A 76 -17.91 -31.33 -6.44
CA MET A 76 -16.55 -31.79 -6.80
C MET A 76 -15.76 -32.16 -5.54
N THR A 77 -15.10 -33.32 -5.56
CA THR A 77 -14.29 -33.84 -4.44
C THR A 77 -13.17 -32.87 -4.05
N THR A 78 -13.23 -32.33 -2.84
CA THR A 78 -12.26 -31.35 -2.31
C THR A 78 -11.42 -31.95 -1.18
N SER A 79 -10.15 -32.28 -1.45
CA SER A 79 -9.25 -32.86 -0.43
C SER A 79 -8.08 -31.95 -0.01
N LYS A 80 -7.58 -31.05 -0.88
CA LYS A 80 -6.30 -30.34 -0.62
C LYS A 80 -6.39 -28.84 -0.28
N THR A 81 -7.58 -28.22 -0.29
CA THR A 81 -7.70 -26.76 -0.10
C THR A 81 -7.45 -26.31 1.35
N ALA A 82 -7.77 -27.15 2.34
CA ALA A 82 -7.60 -26.81 3.76
C ALA A 82 -6.13 -26.54 4.13
N SER A 83 -5.20 -27.39 3.65
CA SER A 83 -3.77 -27.27 3.99
C SER A 83 -3.11 -25.97 3.49
N GLY A 84 -3.57 -25.43 2.35
CA GLY A 84 -3.05 -24.17 1.81
C GLY A 84 -3.55 -22.94 2.58
N ALA A 85 -4.84 -22.93 2.95
CA ALA A 85 -5.46 -21.83 3.69
C ALA A 85 -4.87 -21.69 5.10
N ASP A 86 -4.62 -22.81 5.78
CA ASP A 86 -4.03 -22.82 7.13
C ASP A 86 -2.61 -22.26 7.13
N LYS A 87 -1.78 -22.62 6.15
CA LYS A 87 -0.41 -22.10 6.02
C LYS A 87 -0.39 -20.59 5.76
N LEU A 88 -1.25 -20.11 4.87
CA LEU A 88 -1.38 -18.67 4.60
C LEU A 88 -1.90 -17.89 5.81
N THR A 89 -2.78 -18.49 6.61
CA THR A 89 -3.29 -17.89 7.84
C THR A 89 -2.19 -17.75 8.88
N ARG A 90 -1.34 -18.78 9.04
CA ARG A 90 -0.16 -18.73 9.91
C ARG A 90 0.84 -17.67 9.46
N LEU A 91 1.12 -17.58 8.15
CA LEU A 91 1.99 -16.54 7.59
C LEU A 91 1.43 -15.14 7.89
N ALA A 92 0.13 -14.93 7.69
CA ALA A 92 -0.52 -13.65 7.98
C ALA A 92 -0.48 -13.28 9.48
N GLY A 93 -0.47 -14.29 10.36
CA GLY A 93 -0.27 -14.14 11.81
C GLY A 93 1.14 -13.65 12.13
N VAL A 94 2.17 -14.37 11.69
CA VAL A 94 3.59 -14.01 11.94
C VAL A 94 3.94 -12.63 11.38
N VAL A 95 3.47 -12.32 10.17
CA VAL A 95 3.64 -10.98 9.58
C VAL A 95 2.88 -9.93 10.40
N GLY A 96 1.71 -10.27 10.94
CA GLY A 96 0.95 -9.40 11.83
C GLY A 96 1.73 -9.02 13.09
N ASP A 97 2.35 -10.00 13.75
CA ASP A 97 3.15 -9.79 14.96
C ASP A 97 4.37 -8.92 14.66
N ALA A 98 5.09 -9.21 13.56
CA ALA A 98 6.20 -8.39 13.11
C ALA A 98 5.79 -6.93 12.92
N ARG A 99 4.61 -6.68 12.33
CA ARG A 99 4.11 -5.32 12.09
C ARG A 99 3.73 -4.56 13.36
N ILE A 100 3.30 -5.25 14.42
CA ILE A 100 3.08 -4.62 15.73
C ILE A 100 4.42 -4.06 16.23
N LEU A 101 5.51 -4.84 16.13
CA LEU A 101 6.86 -4.38 16.49
C LEU A 101 7.30 -3.20 15.63
N PHE A 102 7.07 -3.23 14.31
CA PHE A 102 7.37 -2.10 13.43
C PHE A 102 6.63 -0.81 13.85
N ARG A 103 5.40 -0.96 14.36
CA ARG A 103 4.58 0.17 14.80
C ARG A 103 5.07 0.81 16.09
N ILE A 104 5.68 0.07 17.00
CA ILE A 104 6.29 0.62 18.23
C ILE A 104 7.31 1.70 17.87
N TRP A 105 8.18 1.41 16.90
CA TRP A 105 9.19 2.35 16.43
C TRP A 105 8.65 3.41 15.48
N SER A 106 7.48 3.18 14.85
CA SER A 106 6.83 4.15 13.97
C SER A 106 6.32 5.41 14.70
N VAL A 107 6.31 5.41 16.03
CA VAL A 107 5.98 6.59 16.84
C VAL A 107 6.99 7.72 16.60
N LEU A 108 8.27 7.41 16.38
CA LEU A 108 9.30 8.41 16.12
C LEU A 108 9.05 9.23 14.84
N PRO A 109 8.84 8.60 13.65
CA PRO A 109 8.48 9.36 12.46
C PRO A 109 7.10 10.03 12.57
N MET A 110 6.17 9.50 13.39
CA MET A 110 4.89 10.16 13.66
C MET A 110 5.08 11.48 14.43
N ILE A 111 5.93 11.50 15.45
CA ILE A 111 6.29 12.72 16.18
C ILE A 111 6.99 13.71 15.24
N GLN A 112 7.93 13.25 14.43
CA GLN A 112 8.61 14.09 13.43
C GLN A 112 7.61 14.73 12.46
N TRP A 113 6.63 13.96 11.99
CA TRP A 113 5.56 14.45 11.13
C TRP A 113 4.71 15.51 11.86
N LEU A 114 4.31 15.27 13.10
CA LEU A 114 3.52 16.22 13.90
C LEU A 114 4.27 17.54 14.12
N CYS A 115 5.59 17.48 14.41
CA CYS A 115 6.44 18.67 14.49
C CYS A 115 6.53 19.41 13.15
N SER A 116 6.53 18.69 12.02
CA SER A 116 6.60 19.29 10.70
C SER A 116 5.32 20.05 10.33
N ILE A 117 4.15 19.53 10.74
CA ILE A 117 2.85 20.18 10.55
C ILE A 117 2.79 21.50 11.31
N GLU A 118 3.28 21.52 12.55
CA GLU A 118 3.26 22.73 13.39
C GLU A 118 4.14 23.85 12.81
N ARG A 119 5.28 23.48 12.19
CA ARG A 119 6.22 24.44 11.58
C ARG A 119 5.79 24.90 10.18
N LYS A 120 5.01 24.10 9.46
CA LYS A 120 4.54 24.37 8.09
C LYS A 120 3.02 24.21 8.01
N ALA A 121 2.31 24.97 8.84
CA ALA A 121 0.86 24.83 8.96
C ALA A 121 0.16 25.09 7.60
N PRO A 122 -0.76 24.21 7.15
CA PRO A 122 -1.57 24.48 5.97
C PRO A 122 -2.46 25.71 6.21
N GLN A 123 -2.74 26.46 5.15
CA GLN A 123 -3.56 27.69 5.21
C GLN A 123 -4.99 27.45 5.76
N ASN A 124 -5.43 26.19 5.84
CA ASN A 124 -6.76 25.80 6.29
C ASN A 124 -6.73 25.19 7.70
N LYS A 125 -7.35 25.88 8.67
CA LYS A 125 -7.40 25.47 10.08
C LYS A 125 -8.10 24.13 10.31
N LEU A 126 -9.09 23.78 9.48
CA LEU A 126 -9.79 22.50 9.61
C LEU A 126 -8.87 21.33 9.26
N LEU A 127 -8.09 21.47 8.18
CA LEU A 127 -7.13 20.45 7.77
C LEU A 127 -6.06 20.24 8.84
N LEU A 128 -5.55 21.33 9.41
CA LEU A 128 -4.60 21.28 10.52
C LEU A 128 -5.14 20.51 11.73
N ASN A 129 -6.39 20.77 12.12
CA ASN A 129 -7.01 20.08 13.26
C ASN A 129 -7.24 18.59 12.98
N ILE A 130 -7.61 18.23 11.74
CA ILE A 130 -7.73 16.83 11.32
C ILE A 130 -6.37 16.14 11.42
N GLU A 131 -5.32 16.71 10.84
CA GLU A 131 -3.97 16.15 10.85
C GLU A 131 -3.42 15.99 12.28
N ARG A 132 -3.65 16.97 13.16
CA ARG A 132 -3.28 16.88 14.58
C ARG A 132 -4.01 15.76 15.29
N LEU A 133 -5.32 15.64 15.08
CA LEU A 133 -6.11 14.56 15.69
C LEU A 133 -5.70 13.18 15.12
N GLN A 134 -5.32 13.09 13.84
CA GLN A 134 -4.77 11.87 13.26
C GLN A 134 -3.46 11.49 13.95
N GLY A 135 -2.52 12.42 14.07
CA GLY A 135 -1.25 12.17 14.75
C GLY A 135 -1.44 11.79 16.20
N LEU A 136 -2.28 12.51 16.93
CA LEU A 136 -2.61 12.21 18.33
C LEU A 136 -3.27 10.84 18.48
N SER A 137 -4.19 10.47 17.59
CA SER A 137 -4.83 9.16 17.62
C SER A 137 -3.82 8.03 17.42
N MET A 138 -2.83 8.21 16.55
CA MET A 138 -1.78 7.22 16.31
C MET A 138 -0.74 7.17 17.43
N ILE A 139 -0.37 8.32 18.00
CA ILE A 139 0.55 8.39 19.16
C ILE A 139 -0.05 7.68 20.38
N LEU A 140 -1.37 7.72 20.57
CA LEU A 140 -2.04 6.98 21.65
C LEU A 140 -2.23 5.50 21.29
N TYR A 141 -2.55 5.20 20.03
CA TYR A 141 -2.77 3.83 19.55
C TYR A 141 -1.52 2.96 19.64
N CYS A 142 -0.38 3.43 19.15
CA CYS A 142 0.85 2.64 19.06
C CYS A 142 1.37 2.10 20.41
N PRO A 143 1.51 2.89 21.48
CA PRO A 143 1.94 2.38 22.78
C PRO A 143 0.87 1.48 23.42
N LEU A 144 -0.42 1.78 23.22
CA LEU A 144 -1.49 0.93 23.73
C LEU A 144 -1.48 -0.46 23.07
N GLU A 145 -1.24 -0.51 21.75
CA GLU A 145 -1.05 -1.76 21.00
C GLU A 145 0.19 -2.52 21.49
N ALA A 146 1.29 -1.81 21.79
CA ALA A 146 2.50 -2.43 22.36
C ALA A 146 2.24 -3.09 23.71
N VAL A 147 1.50 -2.41 24.61
CA VAL A 147 1.11 -2.96 25.92
C VAL A 147 0.21 -4.17 25.75
N ALA A 148 -0.78 -4.12 24.84
CA ALA A 148 -1.65 -5.26 24.55
C ALA A 148 -0.87 -6.47 24.01
N TYR A 149 0.15 -6.22 23.20
CA TYR A 149 1.04 -7.25 22.65
C TYR A 149 1.93 -7.88 23.74
N LEU A 150 2.58 -7.06 24.58
CA LEU A 150 3.37 -7.52 25.72
C LEU A 150 2.54 -8.34 26.71
N ALA A 151 1.29 -7.93 26.96
CA ALA A 151 0.34 -8.68 27.76
C ALA A 151 0.03 -10.06 27.15
N MET A 152 -0.17 -10.13 25.83
CA MET A 152 -0.45 -11.38 25.12
C MET A 152 0.71 -12.38 25.21
N HIS A 153 1.96 -11.89 25.35
CA HIS A 153 3.15 -12.71 25.55
C HIS A 153 3.42 -13.07 27.02
N ASN A 154 2.52 -12.76 27.96
CA ASN A 154 2.67 -12.96 29.41
C ASN A 154 3.93 -12.26 29.99
N ILE A 155 4.36 -11.15 29.39
CA ILE A 155 5.44 -10.32 29.94
C ILE A 155 4.87 -9.35 30.99
N LEU A 156 3.61 -8.96 30.80
CA LEU A 156 2.84 -8.16 31.76
C LEU A 156 1.69 -9.01 32.28
N ASP A 157 1.61 -9.17 33.60
CA ASP A 157 0.52 -9.89 34.27
C ASP A 157 -0.78 -9.07 34.25
N ILE A 158 -1.42 -9.03 33.09
CA ILE A 158 -2.69 -8.34 32.87
C ILE A 158 -3.79 -9.39 32.74
N SER A 159 -4.86 -9.24 33.52
CA SER A 159 -6.03 -10.12 33.42
C SER A 159 -6.57 -10.19 31.98
N PRO A 160 -6.98 -11.37 31.47
CA PRO A 160 -7.56 -11.51 30.13
C PRO A 160 -8.74 -10.59 29.86
N ALA A 161 -9.54 -10.29 30.90
CA ALA A 161 -10.67 -9.36 30.81
C ALA A 161 -10.21 -7.92 30.53
N THR A 162 -9.09 -7.50 31.12
CA THR A 162 -8.50 -6.19 30.90
C THR A 162 -7.80 -6.12 29.55
N GLN A 163 -7.13 -7.20 29.13
CA GLN A 163 -6.53 -7.30 27.79
C GLN A 163 -7.58 -7.11 26.69
N GLY A 164 -8.76 -7.76 26.82
CA GLY A 164 -9.87 -7.56 25.88
C GLY A 164 -10.36 -6.10 25.81
N LYS A 165 -10.39 -5.40 26.95
CA LYS A 165 -10.74 -3.97 27.00
C LYS A 165 -9.67 -3.11 26.30
N ILE A 166 -8.39 -3.39 26.50
CA ILE A 166 -7.29 -2.67 25.85
C ILE A 166 -7.39 -2.81 24.33
N TRP A 167 -7.56 -4.04 23.83
CA TRP A 167 -7.79 -4.30 22.41
C TRP A 167 -9.01 -3.55 21.86
N GLY A 168 -10.10 -3.50 22.62
CA GLY A 168 -11.28 -2.71 22.26
C GLY A 168 -10.98 -1.22 22.11
N HIS A 169 -10.15 -0.64 22.98
CA HIS A 169 -9.72 0.76 22.85
C HIS A 169 -8.79 0.96 21.66
N CYS A 170 -7.86 0.04 21.39
CA CYS A 170 -7.02 0.07 20.19
C CYS A 170 -7.87 0.17 18.91
N MET A 171 -8.91 -0.67 18.80
CA MET A 171 -9.81 -0.63 17.63
C MET A 171 -10.54 0.71 17.50
N LYS A 172 -10.94 1.34 18.60
CA LYS A 172 -11.58 2.67 18.58
C LYS A 172 -10.63 3.77 18.10
N PHE A 173 -9.39 3.79 18.59
CA PHE A 173 -8.39 4.78 18.17
C PHE A 173 -7.98 4.58 16.70
N TRP A 174 -7.85 3.33 16.27
CA TRP A 174 -7.60 3.01 14.87
C TRP A 174 -8.78 3.42 13.97
N LEU A 175 -10.02 3.15 14.40
CA LEU A 175 -11.22 3.54 13.68
C LEU A 175 -11.34 5.07 13.57
N LEU A 176 -11.05 5.79 14.67
CA LEU A 176 -11.00 7.25 14.68
C LEU A 176 -10.02 7.75 13.61
N TYR A 177 -8.80 7.20 13.59
CA TYR A 177 -7.81 7.54 12.57
C TYR A 177 -8.32 7.31 11.14
N VAL A 178 -8.97 6.17 10.88
CA VAL A 178 -9.52 5.84 9.55
C VAL A 178 -10.60 6.84 9.13
N PHE A 179 -11.51 7.20 10.03
CA PHE A 179 -12.53 8.23 9.74
C PHE A 179 -11.91 9.59 9.46
N LEU A 180 -10.91 9.97 10.24
CA LEU A 180 -10.17 11.21 10.01
C LEU A 180 -9.41 11.17 8.69
N GLN A 181 -8.90 10.01 8.28
CA GLN A 181 -8.23 9.84 6.99
C GLN A 181 -9.21 10.03 5.83
N PHE A 182 -10.43 9.53 5.94
CA PHE A 182 -11.48 9.84 4.97
C PHE A 182 -11.81 11.34 4.95
N ALA A 183 -11.97 11.97 6.11
CA ALA A 183 -12.24 13.41 6.20
C ALA A 183 -11.11 14.26 5.58
N HIS A 184 -9.86 13.88 5.82
CA HIS A 184 -8.67 14.48 5.22
C HIS A 184 -8.72 14.42 3.68
N ILE A 185 -8.98 13.23 3.13
CA ILE A 185 -9.11 13.01 1.68
C ILE A 185 -10.26 13.84 1.09
N PHE A 186 -11.42 13.91 1.76
CA PHE A 186 -12.54 14.72 1.29
C PHE A 186 -12.21 16.22 1.26
N GLU A 187 -11.51 16.71 2.29
CA GLU A 187 -11.08 18.10 2.34
C GLU A 187 -10.04 18.42 1.25
N ASP A 188 -9.09 17.51 1.02
CA ASP A 188 -8.12 17.64 -0.05
C ASP A 188 -8.78 17.65 -1.43
N HIS A 189 -9.73 16.75 -1.70
CA HIS A 189 -10.50 16.79 -2.94
C HIS A 189 -11.32 18.07 -3.09
N ARG A 190 -11.81 18.65 -1.99
CA ARG A 190 -12.51 19.94 -2.00
C ARG A 190 -11.56 21.09 -2.32
N LEU A 191 -10.37 21.10 -1.73
CA LEU A 191 -9.33 22.11 -1.96
C LEU A 191 -8.78 22.05 -3.38
N LEU A 192 -8.51 20.85 -3.90
CA LEU A 192 -8.05 20.63 -5.27
C LEU A 192 -9.07 21.16 -6.29
N ARG A 193 -10.37 20.90 -6.08
CA ARG A 193 -11.43 21.45 -6.94
C ARG A 193 -11.52 22.97 -6.88
N LYS A 194 -11.33 23.59 -5.71
CA LYS A 194 -11.29 25.05 -5.56
C LYS A 194 -10.08 25.64 -6.29
N ARG A 195 -8.90 25.02 -6.16
CA ARG A 195 -7.68 25.43 -6.87
C ARG A 195 -7.81 25.28 -8.39
N ALA A 196 -8.40 24.19 -8.87
CA ALA A 196 -8.68 24.01 -10.30
C ALA A 196 -9.56 25.13 -10.84
N LYS A 197 -10.67 25.47 -10.16
CA LYS A 197 -11.55 26.59 -10.54
C LYS A 197 -10.86 27.96 -10.47
N ALA A 198 -9.99 28.17 -9.48
CA ALA A 198 -9.21 29.40 -9.36
C ALA A 198 -8.18 29.54 -10.51
N LEU A 199 -7.55 28.43 -10.90
CA LEU A 199 -6.65 28.37 -12.05
C LEU A 199 -7.38 28.57 -13.38
N GLU A 200 -8.59 28.03 -13.53
CA GLU A 200 -9.46 28.30 -14.69
C GLU A 200 -9.80 29.80 -14.80
N ARG A 201 -10.03 30.47 -13.67
CA ARG A 201 -10.28 31.92 -13.63
C ARG A 201 -9.02 32.75 -13.87
N SER A 202 -7.87 32.37 -13.32
CA SER A 202 -6.62 33.13 -13.43
C SER A 202 -5.88 32.92 -14.76
N ARG A 203 -6.07 31.78 -15.43
CA ARG A 203 -5.53 31.53 -16.76
C ARG A 203 -6.32 32.22 -17.88
N GLY A 204 -7.39 32.95 -17.56
CA GLY A 204 -8.16 33.73 -18.54
C GLY A 204 -8.48 32.93 -19.80
N HIS A 205 -9.31 31.89 -19.70
CA HIS A 205 -9.69 31.17 -20.91
C HIS A 205 -10.80 31.93 -21.66
N PRO A 206 -10.70 32.12 -23.00
CA PRO A 206 -11.83 32.58 -23.81
C PRO A 206 -13.03 31.67 -23.55
N LEU A 207 -14.20 32.28 -23.45
CA LEU A 207 -15.50 31.61 -23.37
C LEU A 207 -15.51 30.37 -24.28
N PRO A 208 -16.12 29.24 -23.87
CA PRO A 208 -16.40 28.19 -24.83
C PRO A 208 -17.19 28.84 -25.96
N ALA A 209 -16.61 28.89 -27.16
CA ALA A 209 -17.30 29.37 -28.33
C ALA A 209 -18.66 28.65 -28.38
N PRO A 210 -19.76 29.36 -28.68
CA PRO A 210 -21.02 28.68 -28.92
C PRO A 210 -20.74 27.62 -29.97
N LYS A 211 -21.21 26.39 -29.73
CA LYS A 211 -21.01 25.22 -30.59
C LYS A 211 -21.17 25.62 -32.05
N SER A 212 -20.07 25.94 -32.69
CA SER A 212 -19.95 26.13 -34.12
C SER A 212 -19.06 24.98 -34.52
N THR A 213 -19.73 23.91 -34.92
CA THR A 213 -19.25 22.97 -35.93
C THR A 213 -18.41 23.73 -36.96
N ALA A 214 -17.08 23.70 -36.84
CA ALA A 214 -16.09 23.85 -37.93
C ALA A 214 -14.68 24.32 -37.48
N ILE A 215 -14.09 23.90 -36.36
CA ILE A 215 -12.63 24.07 -36.16
C ILE A 215 -12.06 22.87 -35.38
N ASP A 216 -12.02 21.71 -36.00
CA ASP A 216 -11.47 20.47 -35.41
C ASP A 216 -10.37 19.84 -36.31
N SER A 217 -9.67 20.66 -37.11
CA SER A 217 -8.76 20.15 -38.14
C SER A 217 -7.30 20.64 -38.06
N ALA A 218 -6.86 21.30 -36.99
CA ALA A 218 -5.52 21.92 -36.99
C ALA A 218 -4.57 21.54 -35.83
N VAL A 219 -4.80 20.41 -35.15
CA VAL A 219 -3.79 19.83 -34.25
C VAL A 219 -3.43 18.42 -34.74
N PRO A 220 -2.22 18.19 -35.29
CA PRO A 220 -1.81 16.86 -35.72
C PRO A 220 -1.63 15.98 -34.47
N HIS A 221 -2.64 15.17 -34.19
CA HIS A 221 -2.56 14.14 -33.17
C HIS A 221 -1.67 12.99 -33.63
N THR A 222 -0.64 12.69 -32.85
CA THR A 222 0.20 11.50 -33.02
C THR A 222 -0.69 10.24 -33.03
N LYS A 223 -0.42 9.31 -33.94
CA LYS A 223 -1.26 8.11 -34.20
C LYS A 223 -1.59 7.32 -32.91
N GLU A 224 -0.68 7.28 -31.94
CA GLU A 224 -0.88 6.63 -30.64
C GLU A 224 -2.00 7.26 -29.78
N GLN A 225 -2.19 8.59 -29.86
CA GLN A 225 -3.25 9.27 -29.11
C GLN A 225 -4.65 8.98 -29.67
N GLN A 226 -4.76 8.75 -30.98
CA GLN A 226 -6.02 8.34 -31.60
C GLN A 226 -6.40 6.91 -31.24
N GLU A 227 -5.41 6.02 -31.16
CA GLU A 227 -5.62 4.61 -30.82
C GLU A 227 -6.02 4.44 -29.35
N THR A 228 -5.36 5.18 -28.45
CA THR A 228 -5.70 5.19 -27.02
C THR A 228 -7.13 5.69 -26.78
N ARG A 229 -7.58 6.71 -27.53
CA ARG A 229 -8.97 7.20 -27.44
C ARG A 229 -9.99 6.20 -27.98
N ARG A 230 -9.66 5.43 -29.03
CA ARG A 230 -10.54 4.35 -29.51
C ARG A 230 -10.70 3.27 -28.44
N ILE A 231 -9.60 2.82 -27.82
CA ILE A 231 -9.64 1.78 -26.79
C ILE A 231 -10.47 2.22 -25.57
N PHE A 232 -10.30 3.46 -25.11
CA PHE A 232 -11.09 4.02 -24.01
C PHE A 232 -12.56 4.27 -24.39
N GLY A 233 -12.87 4.63 -25.64
CA GLY A 233 -14.25 4.82 -26.09
C GLY A 233 -15.09 3.55 -26.04
N TYR A 234 -14.52 2.40 -26.42
CA TYR A 234 -15.22 1.11 -26.40
C TYR A 234 -15.43 0.55 -24.98
N THR A 235 -14.54 0.84 -24.03
CA THR A 235 -14.62 0.34 -22.65
C THR A 235 -15.64 1.11 -21.79
N TRP A 236 -15.90 2.39 -22.09
CA TRP A 236 -16.93 3.16 -21.39
C TRP A 236 -18.34 2.95 -21.93
N ALA A 237 -18.50 2.46 -23.17
CA ALA A 237 -19.81 2.16 -23.75
C ALA A 237 -20.42 0.84 -23.24
N THR A 238 -19.60 -0.12 -22.83
CA THR A 238 -20.03 -1.45 -22.32
C THR A 238 -20.32 -1.48 -20.82
N CYS A 239 -19.93 -0.45 -20.05
CA CYS A 239 -20.21 -0.32 -18.62
C CYS A 239 -21.33 0.71 -18.32
N ARG A 240 -22.37 0.77 -19.15
CA ARG A 240 -23.61 1.48 -18.80
C ARG A 240 -24.52 0.47 -18.05
N PRO A 241 -24.89 0.73 -16.78
CA PRO A 241 -25.72 -0.19 -16.02
C PRO A 241 -27.09 -0.38 -16.69
N LEU A 242 -27.45 -1.65 -16.89
CA LEU A 242 -28.76 -2.10 -17.32
C LEU A 242 -29.81 -1.58 -16.32
N SER A 243 -30.54 -0.53 -16.71
CA SER A 243 -31.68 -0.01 -15.95
C SER A 243 -32.82 -1.02 -16.09
N ILE A 244 -32.91 -1.95 -15.15
CA ILE A 244 -34.08 -2.82 -14.98
C ILE A 244 -35.20 -1.93 -14.41
N GLY A 245 -36.09 -1.49 -15.31
CA GLY A 245 -37.29 -0.75 -14.96
C GLY A 245 -38.29 -1.66 -14.25
N LEU A 246 -38.36 -1.54 -12.92
CA LEU A 246 -39.48 -2.06 -12.14
C LEU A 246 -40.65 -1.07 -12.29
N ARG A 247 -41.58 -1.37 -13.21
CA ARG A 247 -42.88 -0.70 -13.30
C ARG A 247 -43.76 -1.20 -12.15
N LEU A 248 -44.02 -0.33 -11.17
CA LEU A 248 -45.16 -0.45 -10.28
C LEU A 248 -46.38 0.14 -11.00
N THR A 249 -47.35 -0.72 -11.32
CA THR A 249 -48.71 -0.33 -11.68
C THR A 249 -49.68 -1.26 -10.97
N ALA A 250 -50.50 -0.64 -10.11
CA ALA A 250 -51.68 -1.15 -9.39
C ALA A 250 -51.46 -2.29 -8.39
#